data_AF-A0A965MI82-F1
#
_entry.id   AF-A0A965MI82-F1
#
_cell.length_a   1.000
_cell.length_b   1.000
_cell.length_c   1.000
_cell.angle_alpha   90.00
_cell.angle_beta   90.00
_cell.angle_gamma   90.00
#
_symmetry.space_group_name_H-M   'P 1'
#
loop_
_entity.id
_entity.type
_entity.pdbx_description
1 polymer ?
#
loop_
_entity_poly.entity_id
_entity_poly.type
_entity_poly.pdbx_seq_one_letter_code
_entity_poly.pdbx_strand_id
1 'polypeptide(L)' 'AASGNVIRSRFMGSDSLVEFRMDHDGSTLKATVPYVFLPQPGRRLWLTVPRDRCYIFAVKVKSQR' A
#
# COMPACT_ATOMS: atom_id res chain seq x y z
N ALA A 1 -4.16 2.87 12.04
CA ALA A 1 -4.43 2.88 10.59
C ALA A 1 -3.50 3.88 9.91
N ALA A 2 -3.24 3.72 8.62
CA ALA A 2 -2.43 4.65 7.82
C ALA A 2 -3.27 5.18 6.64
N SER A 3 -3.14 6.46 6.28
CA SER A 3 -3.90 7.04 5.16
C SER A 3 -3.05 7.08 3.88
N GLY A 4 -3.71 6.90 2.75
CA GLY A 4 -3.08 7.04 1.44
C GLY A 4 -4.07 7.35 0.33
N ASN A 5 -3.57 7.96 -0.73
CA ASN A 5 -4.34 8.30 -1.93
C ASN A 5 -4.16 7.23 -3.00
N VAL A 6 -5.26 6.79 -3.61
CA VAL A 6 -5.22 5.79 -4.69
C VAL A 6 -4.45 6.36 -5.89
N ILE A 7 -3.44 5.64 -6.36
CA ILE A 7 -2.71 5.93 -7.60
C ILE A 7 -3.42 5.23 -8.76
N ARG A 8 -3.73 3.94 -8.58
CA ARG A 8 -4.46 3.13 -9.57
C ARG A 8 -5.13 1.93 -8.92
N SER A 9 -6.18 1.43 -9.55
CA SER A 9 -6.87 0.19 -9.20
C SER A 9 -7.09 -0.67 -10.45
N ARG A 10 -6.94 -2.00 -10.33
CA ARG A 10 -7.21 -2.96 -11.40
C ARG A 10 -7.86 -4.22 -10.84
N PHE A 11 -8.86 -4.75 -11.54
CA PHE A 11 -9.41 -6.07 -11.25
C PHE A 11 -8.68 -7.11 -12.10
N MET A 12 -8.19 -8.17 -11.45
CA MET A 12 -7.33 -9.21 -12.03
C MET A 12 -8.07 -10.53 -12.27
N GLY A 13 -9.39 -10.57 -12.10
CA GLY A 13 -10.24 -11.75 -12.30
C GLY A 13 -10.81 -12.32 -11.00
N SER A 14 -9.99 -12.56 -9.98
CA SER A 14 -10.43 -12.97 -8.63
C SER A 14 -10.30 -11.85 -7.61
N ASP A 15 -9.31 -10.98 -7.81
CA ASP A 15 -8.91 -9.97 -6.85
C ASP A 15 -8.72 -8.61 -7.52
N SER A 16 -8.88 -7.57 -6.73
CA SER A 16 -8.55 -6.21 -7.11
C SER A 16 -7.23 -5.78 -6.50
N LEU A 17 -6.37 -5.26 -7.34
CA LEU A 17 -5.11 -4.66 -6.98
C LEU A 17 -5.27 -3.16 -6.85
N VAL A 18 -4.89 -2.59 -5.71
CA VAL A 18 -4.93 -1.15 -5.47
C VAL A 18 -3.55 -0.67 -5.04
N GLU A 19 -3.06 0.37 -5.71
CA GLU A 19 -1.80 1.02 -5.37
C GLU A 19 -2.08 2.39 -4.76
N PHE A 20 -1.39 2.69 -3.67
CA PHE A 20 -1.59 3.87 -2.84
C PHE A 20 -0.29 4.67 -2.74
N ARG A 21 -0.40 6.00 -2.79
CA ARG A 21 0.62 6.92 -2.32
C ARG A 21 0.34 7.20 -0.85
N MET A 22 1.25 6.82 0.04
CA MET A 22 1.10 7.02 1.47
C MET A 22 1.30 8.48 1.84
N ASP A 23 0.44 9.00 2.74
CA ASP A 23 0.49 10.41 3.16
C ASP A 23 1.72 10.72 4.05
N HIS A 24 2.28 9.70 4.71
CA HIS A 24 3.35 9.87 5.70
C HIS A 24 4.72 10.22 5.10
N ASP A 25 5.12 9.50 4.06
CA ASP A 25 6.46 9.55 3.48
C ASP A 25 6.45 9.53 1.94
N GLY A 26 5.26 9.51 1.33
CA GLY A 26 5.11 9.39 -0.12
C GLY A 26 5.50 8.02 -0.68
N SER A 27 5.72 7.02 0.18
CA SER A 27 5.96 5.64 -0.26
C SER A 27 4.77 5.09 -1.03
N THR A 28 5.01 4.08 -1.87
CA THR A 28 3.95 3.39 -2.60
C THR A 28 3.64 2.06 -1.94
N LEU A 29 2.38 1.87 -1.52
CA LEU A 29 1.89 0.61 -0.98
C LEU A 29 0.95 -0.06 -1.97
N LYS A 30 1.08 -1.37 -2.14
CA LYS A 30 0.22 -2.19 -2.98
C LYS A 30 -0.61 -3.13 -2.10
N ALA A 31 -1.93 -3.11 -2.26
CA ALA A 31 -2.85 -4.00 -1.57
C ALA A 31 -3.63 -4.84 -2.57
N THR A 32 -3.91 -6.08 -2.17
CA THR A 32 -4.80 -7.01 -2.89
C THR A 32 -6.06 -7.18 -2.06
N VAL A 33 -7.22 -7.02 -2.69
CA VAL A 33 -8.54 -7.08 -2.06
C VAL A 33 -9.37 -8.10 -2.83
N PRO A 34 -10.10 -9.01 -2.18
CA PRO A 34 -10.93 -9.97 -2.89
C PRO A 34 -12.03 -9.27 -3.67
N TYR A 35 -12.44 -9.90 -4.78
CA TYR A 35 -13.51 -9.43 -5.67
C TYR A 35 -13.21 -8.07 -6.33
N VAL A 36 -14.26 -7.43 -6.85
CA VAL A 36 -14.17 -6.16 -7.59
C VAL A 36 -14.15 -4.99 -6.60
N PHE A 37 -13.05 -4.24 -6.61
CA PHE A 37 -12.85 -3.03 -5.85
C PHE A 37 -11.99 -2.04 -6.67
N LEU A 38 -12.65 -1.07 -7.30
CA LEU A 38 -12.04 -0.15 -8.28
C LEU A 38 -12.24 1.31 -7.87
N PRO A 39 -11.61 1.77 -6.76
CA PRO A 39 -11.68 3.18 -6.38
C PRO A 39 -10.96 4.06 -7.40
N GLN A 40 -11.49 5.26 -7.64
CA GLN A 40 -10.88 6.20 -8.57
C GLN A 40 -9.50 6.68 -8.06
N PRO A 41 -8.55 6.95 -8.95
CA PRO A 41 -7.32 7.66 -8.61
C PRO A 41 -7.61 8.97 -7.87
N GLY A 42 -6.78 9.30 -6.88
CA GLY A 42 -6.96 10.46 -5.99
C GLY A 42 -7.91 10.24 -4.83
N ARG A 43 -8.68 9.13 -4.79
CA ARG A 43 -9.53 8.80 -3.64
C ARG A 43 -8.64 8.50 -2.42
N ARG A 44 -8.87 9.21 -1.31
CA ARG A 44 -8.23 8.92 -0.03
C ARG A 44 -8.89 7.74 0.67
N LEU A 45 -8.11 6.77 1.11
CA LEU A 45 -8.58 5.63 1.89
C LEU A 45 -7.67 5.38 3.10
N TRP A 46 -8.20 4.65 4.08
CA TRP A 46 -7.49 4.23 5.27
C TRP A 46 -7.12 2.75 5.15
N LEU A 47 -5.87 2.44 5.48
CA LEU A 47 -5.30 1.11 5.41
C LEU A 47 -5.00 0.61 6.83
N THR A 48 -5.41 -0.62 7.09
CA THR A 48 -5.02 -1.38 8.28
C THR A 48 -4.02 -2.45 7.87
N VAL A 49 -2.86 -2.44 8.52
CA VAL A 49 -1.82 -3.45 8.32
C VAL A 49 -1.76 -4.30 9.59
N PRO A 50 -2.13 -5.59 9.54
CA PRO A 50 -2.00 -6.50 10.67
C PRO A 50 -0.53 -6.59 11.11
N ARG A 51 -0.26 -6.25 12.38
CA ARG A 51 1.12 -6.16 12.91
C ARG A 51 1.80 -7.54 13.01
N ASP A 52 1.01 -8.58 13.24
CA ASP A 52 1.42 -9.99 13.23
C ASP A 52 1.97 -10.46 11.88
N ARG A 53 1.59 -9.79 10.78
CA ARG A 53 2.04 -10.10 9.41
C ARG A 53 3.13 -9.16 8.90
N CYS A 54 3.67 -8.30 9.76
CA CYS A 54 4.74 -7.38 9.41
C CYS A 54 6.11 -8.03 9.60
N TYR A 55 6.96 -7.94 8.58
CA TYR A 55 8.37 -8.35 8.66
C TYR A 55 9.25 -7.11 8.83
N ILE A 56 10.17 -7.16 9.80
CA ILE A 56 11.08 -6.05 10.11
C ILE A 56 12.47 -6.40 9.58
N PHE A 57 13.05 -5.48 8.81
CA PHE A 57 14.40 -5.62 8.26
C PHE A 57 15.28 -4.51 8.84
N ALA A 58 16.49 -4.87 9.28
CA ALA A 58 17.45 -3.90 9.78
C ALA A 58 17.95 -2.99 8.63
N VAL A 59 18.07 -1.69 8.90
CA VAL A 59 18.65 -0.76 7.93
C VAL A 59 20.14 -1.02 7.84
N LYS A 60 20.64 -1.36 6.64
CA LYS A 60 22.07 -1.47 6.39
C LYS A 60 22.66 -0.05 6.40
N VAL A 61 23.31 0.34 7.49
CA VAL A 61 24.07 1.59 7.54
C VAL A 61 25.20 1.45 6.53
N LYS A 62 25.26 2.32 5.51
CA LYS A 62 26.43 2.39 4.64
C LYS A 62 27.60 2.84 5.50
N SER A 63 28.56 1.96 5.73
CA SER A 63 29.86 2.34 6.29
C SER A 63 30.53 3.28 5.29
N GLN A 64 30.56 4.57 5.62
CA GLN A 64 31.46 5.51 4.96
C GLN A 64 32.89 5.10 5.33
N ARG A 65 33.58 4.48 4.38
CA ARG A 65 35.04 4.43 4.30
C ARG A 65 35.44 5.01 2.97
#